data_AF-A0A951HRU9-F1
#
_entry.id   AF-A0A951HRU9-F1
#
_cell.length_a   1.000
_cell.length_b   1.000
_cell.length_c   1.000
_cell.angle_alpha   90.00
_cell.angle_beta   90.00
_cell.angle_gamma   90.00
#
_symmetry.space_group_name_H-M   'P 1'
#
loop_
_entity.id
_entity.type
_entity.pdbx_description
1 polymer ?
#
loop_
_entity_poly.entity_id
_entity_poly.type
_entity_poly.pdbx_seq_one_letter_code
_entity_poly.pdbx_strand_id
1 'polypeptide(L)'
;MDEDKHGLKLAKERGIKLGEVGDKILFENEHIRMWEVKLEPGQTIAFHIHYHPYLVISLGGGDNEIETIFGKKIATHEPAGHFVFIDEMRAVHQLTNKSNVTYLSRLVEMKSITWTA
;
A
#
# COMPACT_ATOMS: atom_id res chain seq x y z
N MET A 1 -20.53 -15.30 -8.52
CA MET A 1 -19.32 -16.06 -8.12
C MET A 1 -18.14 -15.16 -8.42
N ASP A 2 -17.88 -14.26 -7.48
CA ASP A 2 -16.85 -13.22 -7.58
C ASP A 2 -15.80 -13.52 -6.49
N GLU A 3 -15.41 -14.81 -6.39
CA GLU A 3 -14.90 -15.42 -5.15
C GLU A 3 -13.56 -14.87 -4.66
N ASP A 4 -12.84 -14.10 -5.48
CA ASP A 4 -11.53 -13.58 -5.10
C ASP A 4 -11.29 -12.16 -5.63
N LYS A 5 -12.28 -11.27 -5.51
CA LYS A 5 -12.18 -9.87 -5.98
C LYS A 5 -10.93 -9.15 -5.48
N HIS A 6 -10.48 -9.45 -4.26
CA HIS A 6 -9.32 -8.82 -3.64
C HIS A 6 -8.03 -9.63 -3.78
N GLY A 7 -8.09 -10.88 -4.26
CA GLY A 7 -6.91 -11.66 -4.62
C GLY A 7 -6.21 -12.39 -3.47
N LEU A 8 -6.90 -12.60 -2.34
CA LEU A 8 -6.39 -13.34 -1.19
C LEU A 8 -6.28 -14.84 -1.47
N LYS A 9 -7.27 -15.42 -2.17
CA LYS A 9 -7.24 -16.84 -2.54
C LYS A 9 -6.08 -17.09 -3.51
N LEU A 10 -5.93 -16.23 -4.52
CA LEU A 10 -4.84 -16.29 -5.48
C LEU A 10 -3.46 -16.10 -4.83
N ALA A 11 -3.33 -15.17 -3.88
CA ALA A 11 -2.09 -15.01 -3.12
C ALA A 11 -1.71 -16.31 -2.40
N LYS A 12 -2.69 -16.96 -1.74
CA LYS A 12 -2.50 -18.26 -1.07
C LYS A 12 -2.13 -19.37 -2.06
N GLU A 13 -2.82 -19.47 -3.19
CA GLU A 13 -2.56 -20.47 -4.23
C GLU A 13 -1.15 -20.33 -4.84
N ARG A 14 -0.66 -19.10 -4.96
CA ARG A 14 0.71 -18.80 -5.43
C ARG A 14 1.78 -18.92 -4.34
N GLY A 15 1.41 -19.25 -3.10
CA GLY A 15 2.34 -19.32 -1.97
C GLY A 15 2.92 -17.96 -1.58
N ILE A 16 2.25 -16.85 -1.93
CA ILE A 16 2.69 -15.49 -1.60
C ILE A 16 2.30 -15.20 -0.15
N LYS A 17 3.30 -14.99 0.70
CA LYS A 17 3.11 -14.45 2.05
C LYS A 17 2.92 -12.93 1.95
N LEU A 18 1.76 -12.44 2.38
CA LEU A 18 1.51 -11.01 2.43
C LEU A 18 2.36 -10.34 3.50
N GLY A 19 2.93 -9.19 3.16
CA GLY A 19 3.67 -8.32 4.06
C GLY A 19 2.78 -7.28 4.74
N GLU A 20 3.42 -6.46 5.57
CA GLU A 20 2.81 -5.27 6.16
C GLU A 20 2.63 -4.17 5.11
N VAL A 21 1.79 -3.19 5.44
CA VAL A 21 1.51 -2.03 4.57
C VAL A 21 2.57 -0.93 4.63
N GLY A 22 3.57 -1.06 5.52
CA GLY A 22 4.71 -0.17 5.63
C GLY A 22 5.86 -0.79 6.45
N ASP A 23 7.00 -0.10 6.51
CA ASP A 23 8.24 -0.60 7.11
C ASP A 23 8.25 -0.48 8.64
N LYS A 24 7.63 0.58 9.16
CA LYS A 24 7.66 0.91 10.59
C LYS A 24 6.36 1.57 11.03
N ILE A 25 5.79 1.11 12.16
CA ILE A 25 4.73 1.84 12.85
C ILE A 25 5.38 3.03 13.59
N LEU A 26 4.94 4.24 13.24
CA LEU A 26 5.37 5.48 13.89
C LEU A 26 4.47 5.87 15.05
N PHE A 27 3.18 5.53 14.96
CA PHE A 27 2.18 5.82 15.96
C PHE A 27 1.00 4.84 15.82
N GLU A 28 0.45 4.39 16.94
CA GLU A 28 -0.80 3.62 16.94
C GLU A 28 -1.61 3.92 18.20
N ASN A 29 -2.91 4.10 18.02
CA ASN A 29 -3.88 4.15 19.10
C ASN A 29 -5.18 3.41 18.69
N GLU A 30 -6.27 3.64 19.41
CA GLU A 30 -7.57 3.01 19.11
C GLU A 30 -8.22 3.53 17.82
N HIS A 31 -7.88 4.74 17.36
CA HIS A 31 -8.51 5.39 16.21
C HIS A 31 -7.70 5.26 14.92
N ILE A 32 -6.37 5.30 15.00
CA ILE A 32 -5.48 5.31 13.83
C ILE A 32 -4.24 4.45 14.03
N ARG A 33 -3.67 4.01 12.91
CA ARG A 33 -2.29 3.52 12.84
C ARG A 33 -1.54 4.30 11.76
N MET A 34 -0.36 4.79 12.08
CA MET A 34 0.51 5.50 11.15
C MET A 34 1.76 4.69 10.87
N TRP A 35 1.99 4.43 9.58
CA TRP A 35 3.17 3.77 9.05
C TRP A 35 4.12 4.76 8.38
N GLU A 36 5.41 4.45 8.46
CA GLU A 36 6.40 4.90 7.50
C GLU A 36 6.48 3.90 6.36
N VAL A 37 6.44 4.41 5.12
CA VAL A 37 6.87 3.67 3.93
C VAL A 37 8.10 4.38 3.40
N LYS A 38 9.23 3.69 3.32
CA LYS A 38 10.49 4.21 2.81
C LYS A 38 11.08 3.24 1.80
N LEU A 39 11.10 3.64 0.53
CA LEU A 39 11.65 2.85 -0.57
C LEU A 39 12.80 3.61 -1.25
N GLU A 40 14.00 3.06 -1.18
CA GLU A 40 15.11 3.51 -2.03
C GLU A 40 14.81 3.22 -3.52
N PRO A 41 15.52 3.87 -4.47
CA PRO A 41 15.31 3.63 -5.90
C PRO A 41 15.32 2.14 -6.27
N GLY A 42 14.25 1.70 -6.93
CA GLY A 42 14.05 0.30 -7.33
C GLY A 42 13.55 -0.64 -6.23
N GLN A 43 13.45 -0.19 -4.98
CA GLN A 43 12.89 -1.01 -3.90
C GLN A 43 11.38 -1.18 -4.05
N THR A 44 10.90 -2.33 -3.57
CA THR A 44 9.50 -2.73 -3.62
C THR A 44 9.03 -3.08 -2.21
N ILE A 45 7.93 -2.49 -1.76
CA ILE A 45 7.18 -3.06 -0.65
C ILE A 45 6.42 -4.28 -1.17
N ALA A 46 6.61 -5.43 -0.52
CA ALA A 46 6.05 -6.70 -0.97
C ALA A 46 4.52 -6.67 -1.04
N PHE A 47 3.92 -7.66 -1.71
CA PHE A 47 2.47 -7.81 -1.77
C PHE A 47 1.83 -7.70 -0.40
N HIS A 48 0.89 -6.77 -0.25
CA HIS A 48 0.15 -6.49 0.98
C HIS A 48 -1.31 -6.16 0.65
N ILE A 49 -2.13 -6.00 1.69
CA ILE A 49 -3.55 -5.63 1.57
C ILE A 49 -3.91 -4.67 2.70
N HIS A 50 -4.75 -3.68 2.40
CA HIS A 50 -5.29 -2.75 3.40
C HIS A 50 -6.67 -3.21 3.84
N TYR A 51 -6.87 -3.33 5.15
CA TYR A 51 -8.16 -3.65 5.75
C TYR A 51 -8.89 -2.42 6.30
N HIS A 52 -8.30 -1.24 6.18
CA HIS A 52 -8.82 0.03 6.66
C HIS A 52 -8.77 1.07 5.54
N PRO A 53 -9.70 2.06 5.52
CA PRO A 53 -9.47 3.29 4.77
C PRO A 53 -8.16 3.93 5.20
N TYR A 54 -7.47 4.57 4.26
CA TYR A 54 -6.16 5.15 4.56
C TYR A 54 -5.84 6.40 3.75
N LEU A 55 -5.05 7.27 4.37
CA LEU A 55 -4.45 8.45 3.76
C LEU A 55 -2.95 8.22 3.60
N VAL A 56 -2.44 8.38 2.39
CA VAL A 56 -0.99 8.47 2.12
C VAL A 56 -0.63 9.94 1.95
N ILE A 57 0.44 10.37 2.62
CA ILE A 57 1.05 11.69 2.46
C ILE A 57 2.52 11.48 2.08
N SER A 58 2.89 11.87 0.86
CA SER A 58 4.27 11.83 0.40
C SER A 58 5.08 12.96 1.03
N LEU A 59 6.18 12.60 1.68
CA LEU A 59 7.17 13.54 2.22
C LEU A 59 8.33 13.77 1.23
N GLY A 60 8.45 12.91 0.24
CA GLY A 60 9.47 12.94 -0.80
C GLY A 60 9.34 11.73 -1.71
N GLY A 61 9.67 11.88 -2.99
CA GLY A 61 9.51 10.83 -3.97
C GLY A 61 9.28 11.37 -5.38
N GLY A 62 8.76 10.51 -6.25
CA GLY A 62 8.46 10.80 -7.63
C GLY A 62 7.58 9.70 -8.21
N ASP A 63 8.05 9.06 -9.28
CA ASP A 63 7.31 8.00 -9.94
C ASP A 63 7.36 6.68 -9.16
N ASN A 64 6.18 6.08 -8.94
CA ASN A 64 6.01 4.75 -8.40
C ASN A 64 5.17 3.87 -9.35
N GLU A 65 5.25 2.55 -9.18
CA GLU A 65 4.43 1.57 -9.90
C GLU A 65 3.74 0.65 -8.90
N ILE A 66 2.41 0.63 -8.93
CA ILE A 66 1.61 -0.37 -8.24
C ILE A 66 1.43 -1.55 -9.18
N GLU A 67 1.68 -2.77 -8.69
CA GLU A 67 1.33 -4.01 -9.37
C GLU A 67 0.35 -4.80 -8.51
N THR A 68 -0.85 -5.05 -9.04
CA THR A 68 -1.83 -5.91 -8.36
C THR A 68 -1.47 -7.37 -8.53
N ILE A 69 -1.97 -8.22 -7.63
CA ILE A 69 -1.80 -9.68 -7.69
C ILE A 69 -2.34 -10.30 -9.00
N PHE A 70 -3.24 -9.59 -9.68
CA PHE A 70 -3.78 -9.97 -11.00
C PHE A 70 -2.91 -9.51 -12.19
N GLY A 71 -1.75 -8.89 -11.93
CA GLY A 71 -0.80 -8.43 -12.94
C GLY A 71 -1.12 -7.06 -13.55
N LYS A 72 -2.12 -6.33 -13.02
CA LYS A 72 -2.40 -4.96 -13.46
C LYS A 72 -1.32 -4.03 -12.91
N LYS A 73 -0.68 -3.27 -13.79
CA LYS A 73 0.30 -2.24 -13.42
C LYS A 73 -0.31 -0.84 -13.54
N ILE A 74 -0.03 0.01 -12.55
CA ILE A 74 -0.55 1.37 -12.45
C ILE A 74 0.61 2.28 -12.08
N ALA A 75 0.93 3.24 -12.95
CA ALA A 75 1.90 4.28 -12.65
C ALA A 75 1.26 5.37 -11.77
N THR A 76 2.00 5.84 -10.77
CA THR A 76 1.61 6.96 -9.90
C THR A 76 2.75 7.96 -9.81
N HIS A 77 2.42 9.23 -9.59
CA HIS A 77 3.41 10.29 -9.39
C HIS A 77 3.15 10.98 -8.05
N GLU A 78 4.04 10.75 -7.08
CA GLU A 78 3.84 11.11 -5.68
C GLU A 78 4.99 11.98 -5.12
N PRO A 79 5.17 13.22 -5.62
CA PRO A 79 6.18 14.14 -5.13
C PRO A 79 5.86 14.63 -3.70
N ALA A 80 6.81 15.33 -3.07
CA ALA A 80 6.60 15.90 -1.73
C ALA A 80 5.32 16.76 -1.66
N GLY A 81 4.50 16.52 -0.65
CA GLY A 81 3.20 17.19 -0.46
C GLY A 81 2.04 16.54 -1.22
N HIS A 82 2.30 15.56 -2.10
CA HIS A 82 1.23 14.77 -2.70
C HIS A 82 0.51 13.94 -1.65
N PHE A 83 -0.80 13.75 -1.83
CA PHE A 83 -1.58 12.89 -0.97
C PHE A 83 -2.64 12.13 -1.77
N VAL A 84 -3.02 10.97 -1.25
CA VAL A 84 -4.13 10.18 -1.78
C VAL A 84 -4.91 9.57 -0.63
N PHE A 85 -6.24 9.69 -0.68
CA PHE A 85 -7.16 9.05 0.26
C PHE A 85 -7.88 7.91 -0.43
N ILE A 86 -7.83 6.72 0.18
CA ILE A 86 -8.43 5.50 -0.34
C ILE A 86 -9.54 5.05 0.60
N ASP A 87 -10.77 5.09 0.09
CA ASP A 87 -12.01 4.76 0.80
C ASP A 87 -12.71 3.52 0.23
N GLU A 88 -11.92 2.59 -0.29
CA GLU A 88 -12.42 1.29 -0.76
C GLU A 88 -11.35 0.21 -0.61
N MET A 89 -11.79 -1.02 -0.34
CA MET A 89 -10.90 -2.17 -0.30
C MET A 89 -10.38 -2.47 -1.70
N ARG A 90 -9.06 -2.47 -1.86
CA ARG A 90 -8.38 -2.75 -3.13
C ARG A 90 -7.84 -4.17 -3.16
N ALA A 91 -7.46 -4.62 -4.34
CA ALA A 91 -6.78 -5.91 -4.49
C ALA A 91 -5.42 -5.89 -3.79
N VAL A 92 -4.96 -7.08 -3.39
CA VAL A 92 -3.57 -7.32 -2.98
C VAL A 92 -2.64 -6.70 -4.03
N HIS A 93 -1.67 -5.92 -3.58
CA HIS A 93 -0.74 -5.23 -4.48
C HIS A 93 0.63 -5.02 -3.82
N GLN A 94 1.62 -4.78 -4.66
CA GLN A 94 2.95 -4.31 -4.29
C GLN A 94 3.18 -2.91 -4.89
N LEU A 95 4.09 -2.14 -4.30
CA LEU A 95 4.46 -0.81 -4.78
C LEU A 95 5.97 -0.75 -4.96
N THR A 96 6.42 -0.35 -6.16
CA THR A 96 7.84 -0.18 -6.49
C THR A 96 8.16 1.30 -6.67
N ASN A 97 9.23 1.77 -6.04
CA ASN A 97 9.79 3.09 -6.35
C ASN A 97 10.52 3.03 -7.71
N LYS A 98 10.00 3.74 -8.71
CA LYS A 98 10.56 3.82 -10.06
C LYS A 98 11.37 5.08 -10.32
N SER A 99 11.42 5.98 -9.33
CA SER A 99 12.23 7.19 -9.40
C SER A 99 13.69 6.93 -9.02
N ASN A 100 14.54 7.92 -9.26
CA ASN A 100 15.94 7.92 -8.84
C ASN A 100 16.18 8.60 -7.47
N VAL A 101 15.11 8.90 -6.74
CA VAL A 101 15.14 9.48 -5.39
C VAL A 101 14.42 8.54 -4.41
N THR A 102 14.73 8.65 -3.12
CA THR A 102 14.02 7.89 -2.10
C THR A 102 12.55 8.31 -2.03
N TYR A 103 11.63 7.35 -2.09
CA TYR A 103 10.23 7.56 -1.77
C TYR A 103 10.05 7.43 -0.25
N LEU A 104 9.44 8.45 0.36
CA LEU A 104 9.14 8.49 1.78
C LEU A 104 7.71 8.99 1.97
N SER A 105 6.86 8.21 2.62
CA SER A 105 5.50 8.63 2.92
C SER A 105 5.06 8.30 4.35
N ARG A 106 3.94 8.91 4.73
CA ARG A 106 3.16 8.56 5.92
C ARG A 106 1.85 7.97 5.46
N LEU A 107 1.62 6.72 5.83
CA LEU A 107 0.34 6.06 5.58
C LEU A 107 -0.43 6.00 6.90
N VAL A 108 -1.60 6.62 6.94
CA VAL A 108 -2.47 6.67 8.12
C VAL A 108 -3.70 5.84 7.86
N GLU A 109 -3.82 4.70 8.53
CA GLU A 109 -5.01 3.84 8.53
C GLU A 109 -6.04 4.35 9.55
N MET A 110 -7.31 4.44 9.14
CA MET A 110 -8.44 4.79 10.00
C MET A 110 -9.11 3.52 10.55
N LYS A 111 -8.94 3.25 11.85
CA LYS A 111 -9.36 2.00 12.51
C LYS A 111 -10.86 1.95 12.85
N SER A 112 -11.60 3.05 12.65
CA SER A 112 -13.05 3.11 12.84
C SER A 112 -13.82 2.23 11.85
N ILE A 113 -13.19 1.85 10.74
CA ILE A 113 -13.76 0.97 9.71
C ILE A 113 -12.76 -0.17 9.48
N THR A 114 -13.24 -1.41 9.48
CA THR A 114 -12.46 -2.59 9.07
C THR A 114 -13.22 -3.31 7.97
N TRP A 115 -12.65 -3.39 6.78
CA TRP A 115 -13.23 -4.12 5.66
C TRP A 115 -12.99 -5.62 5.81
N THR A 116 -13.96 -6.40 5.33
CA THR A 116 -13.85 -7.86 5.21
C THR A 116 -13.66 -8.22 3.75
N ALA A 117 -12.58 -8.96 3.46
CA ALA A 117 -12.30 -9.50 2.14
C ALA A 117 -13.15 -10.73 1.81
#